data_AF-A0A8J7NCW7-F1
#
_entry.id   AF-A0A8J7NCW7-F1
#
_cell.length_a   1.000
_cell.length_b   1.000
_cell.length_c   1.000
_cell.angle_alpha   90.00
_cell.angle_beta   90.00
_cell.angle_gamma   90.00
#
_symmetry.space_group_name_H-M   'P 1'
#
loop_
_entity.id
_entity.type
_entity.pdbx_description
1 polymer ?
#
loop_
_entity_poly.entity_id
_entity_poly.type
_entity_poly.pdbx_seq_one_letter_code
_entity_poly.pdbx_strand_id
1 'polypeptide(L)'
;MFWQQISRIWLMQRVGRAPDQRPGRRRPAAATLFGSLLVMSVCCASLPPKAVASPPADPATGAPVAASGQQTGENASMTTITVSNASQLQAAFASAKDGDRIELAAGKYGNVQLAGRSFATGVTIASADSAKPAVLESLNLDKVAGLDLADITIDPTGFGQNGSKTTRLLVTNSRDLDFSGLSIEGHIPTTAEGVNPKAKSTQRDDAIAG
;
A
#
# COMPACT_ATOMS: atom_id res chain seq x y z
N MET A 1 -53.13 -26.43 20.40
CA MET A 1 -54.12 -26.93 19.43
C MET A 1 -54.08 -26.05 18.20
N PHE A 2 -53.85 -26.64 17.02
CA PHE A 2 -54.23 -26.15 15.68
C PHE A 2 -53.56 -24.83 15.20
N TRP A 3 -52.88 -24.71 14.05
CA TRP A 3 -52.90 -25.48 12.80
C TRP A 3 -51.74 -24.96 11.91
N GLN A 4 -50.87 -25.83 11.38
CA GLN A 4 -50.65 -26.11 9.94
C GLN A 4 -50.29 -24.89 9.06
N GLN A 5 -49.07 -24.75 8.54
CA GLN A 5 -48.44 -25.54 7.46
C GLN A 5 -49.12 -25.32 6.08
N ILE A 6 -48.49 -24.48 5.26
CA ILE A 6 -48.65 -24.39 3.79
C ILE A 6 -47.22 -24.54 3.25
N SER A 7 -46.74 -25.74 2.88
CA SER A 7 -46.91 -26.41 1.58
C SER A 7 -46.70 -25.44 0.40
N ARG A 8 -45.97 -25.70 -0.67
CA ARG A 8 -45.27 -26.84 -1.22
C ARG A 8 -44.72 -26.31 -2.56
N ILE A 9 -43.57 -26.81 -3.00
CA ILE A 9 -43.33 -27.20 -4.40
C ILE A 9 -43.41 -26.07 -5.45
N TRP A 10 -42.24 -25.57 -5.86
CA TRP A 10 -41.98 -25.39 -7.29
C TRP A 10 -40.77 -26.25 -7.66
N LEU A 11 -41.12 -27.39 -8.25
CA LEU A 11 -40.26 -28.39 -8.82
C LEU A 11 -39.98 -28.02 -10.28
N MET A 12 -38.71 -28.14 -10.67
CA MET A 12 -38.21 -28.52 -11.99
C MET A 12 -38.24 -27.57 -13.21
N GLN A 13 -37.10 -27.67 -13.90
CA GLN A 13 -36.92 -27.73 -15.35
C GLN A 13 -36.84 -26.41 -16.12
N ARG A 14 -35.61 -26.02 -16.44
CA ARG A 14 -35.15 -26.23 -17.83
C ARG A 14 -33.63 -26.33 -17.97
N VAL A 15 -33.22 -27.50 -18.43
CA VAL A 15 -31.97 -27.74 -19.13
C VAL A 15 -32.01 -26.96 -20.45
N GLY A 16 -31.00 -26.14 -20.70
CA GLY A 16 -30.77 -25.48 -21.98
C GLY A 16 -29.29 -25.52 -22.32
N ARG A 17 -28.87 -26.59 -23.00
CA ARG A 17 -27.62 -26.63 -23.78
C ARG A 17 -27.77 -25.69 -24.96
N ALA A 18 -26.80 -24.81 -25.17
CA ALA A 18 -26.54 -24.20 -26.48
C ALA A 18 -25.03 -24.28 -26.76
N PRO A 19 -24.58 -25.04 -27.77
CA PRO A 19 -23.28 -24.86 -28.41
C PRO A 19 -23.43 -23.90 -29.59
N ASP A 20 -22.54 -22.91 -29.73
CA ASP A 20 -21.90 -22.48 -30.99
C ASP A 20 -21.14 -21.17 -30.71
N GLN A 21 -19.82 -21.22 -30.64
CA GLN A 21 -18.96 -20.03 -30.74
C GLN A 21 -18.08 -20.23 -31.96
N ARG A 22 -18.59 -19.78 -33.11
CA ARG A 22 -17.83 -19.69 -34.35
C ARG A 22 -16.67 -18.70 -34.21
N PRO A 23 -15.50 -18.99 -34.78
CA PRO A 23 -14.37 -18.08 -34.83
C PRO A 23 -14.62 -16.98 -35.87
N GLY A 24 -15.13 -15.84 -35.41
CA GLY A 24 -15.33 -14.61 -36.18
C GLY A 24 -14.07 -13.76 -36.23
N ARG A 25 -13.25 -14.05 -37.24
CA ARG A 25 -12.15 -13.22 -37.74
C ARG A 25 -12.54 -11.74 -37.94
N ARG A 26 -11.53 -10.89 -37.76
CA ARG A 26 -11.33 -9.50 -38.24
C ARG A 26 -11.93 -8.37 -37.39
N ARG A 27 -11.02 -7.64 -36.71
CA ARG A 27 -11.09 -6.18 -36.68
C ARG A 27 -9.72 -5.55 -37.01
N PRO A 28 -9.74 -4.39 -37.67
CA PRO A 28 -8.68 -3.87 -38.52
C PRO A 28 -7.53 -3.22 -37.77
N ALA A 29 -6.37 -3.23 -38.43
CA ALA A 29 -5.21 -2.41 -38.10
C ALA A 29 -5.60 -0.92 -38.09
N ALA A 30 -5.55 -0.30 -36.92
CA ALA A 30 -5.49 1.15 -36.78
C ALA A 30 -4.02 1.51 -36.53
N ALA A 31 -3.36 1.90 -37.61
CA ALA A 31 -2.06 2.57 -37.57
C ALA A 31 -2.21 3.87 -36.78
N THR A 32 -1.46 4.00 -35.69
CA THR A 32 -1.16 5.30 -35.10
C THR A 32 0.36 5.45 -35.09
N LEU A 33 0.86 6.08 -36.14
CA LEU A 33 2.11 6.82 -36.15
C LEU A 33 2.05 7.87 -35.02
N PHE A 34 2.95 7.87 -34.05
CA PHE A 34 3.39 9.11 -33.41
C PHE A 34 4.65 8.87 -32.58
N GLY A 35 5.68 9.66 -32.88
CA GLY A 35 6.64 10.14 -31.89
C GLY A 35 7.86 9.27 -31.62
N SER A 36 8.92 9.48 -32.41
CA SER A 36 10.29 9.33 -31.92
C SER A 36 10.44 10.09 -30.60
N LEU A 37 10.59 9.37 -29.49
CA LEU A 37 11.07 9.95 -28.25
C LEU A 37 12.53 9.58 -28.07
N LEU A 38 13.34 10.64 -28.08
CA LEU A 38 14.76 10.71 -27.87
C LEU A 38 15.19 9.86 -26.66
N VAL A 39 15.92 8.76 -26.90
CA VAL A 39 16.60 8.02 -25.84
C VAL A 39 17.83 8.82 -25.45
N MET A 40 17.68 9.70 -24.45
CA MET A 40 18.83 10.31 -23.78
C MET A 40 19.45 9.25 -22.86
N SER A 41 20.46 8.59 -23.40
CA SER A 41 21.40 7.74 -22.66
C SER A 41 22.15 8.61 -21.65
N VAL A 42 21.69 8.62 -20.40
CA VAL A 42 22.46 9.17 -19.29
C VAL A 42 23.39 8.06 -18.80
N CYS A 43 24.64 8.13 -19.25
CA CYS A 43 25.77 7.47 -18.61
C CYS A 43 25.87 8.00 -17.18
N CYS A 44 25.32 7.26 -16.21
CA CYS A 44 25.58 7.55 -14.80
C CYS A 44 26.86 6.82 -14.42
N ALA A 45 27.88 7.63 -14.11
CA ALA A 45 29.21 7.21 -13.74
C ALA A 45 29.17 6.30 -12.49
N SER A 46 29.91 5.19 -12.61
CA SER A 46 30.29 4.32 -11.50
C SER A 46 31.06 5.11 -10.44
N LEU A 47 30.42 5.34 -9.29
CA LEU A 47 31.07 5.94 -8.13
C LEU A 47 31.87 4.87 -7.37
N PRO A 48 33.12 5.17 -6.95
CA PRO A 48 33.91 4.22 -6.16
C PRO A 48 33.32 4.02 -4.75
N PRO A 49 33.50 2.82 -4.15
CA PRO A 49 33.07 2.55 -2.79
C PRO A 49 33.88 3.42 -1.81
N LYS A 50 33.18 4.31 -1.09
CA LYS A 50 33.75 5.05 0.04
C LYS A 50 33.98 4.06 1.18
N ALA A 51 35.25 3.85 1.54
CA ALA A 51 35.64 3.04 2.69
C ALA A 51 34.96 3.58 3.97
N VAL A 52 34.15 2.73 4.60
CA VAL A 52 33.58 2.99 5.92
C VAL A 52 34.68 2.68 6.94
N ALA A 53 35.25 3.74 7.51
CA ALA A 53 36.14 3.63 8.67
C ALA A 53 35.30 3.24 9.90
N SER A 54 35.72 2.17 10.57
CA SER A 54 35.17 1.73 11.84
C SER A 54 35.26 2.83 12.90
N PRO A 55 34.20 3.10 13.67
CA PRO A 55 34.30 3.98 14.82
C PRO A 55 35.08 3.29 15.96
N PRO A 56 36.02 4.01 16.62
CA PRO A 56 36.64 3.52 17.84
C PRO A 56 35.61 3.49 18.96
N ALA A 57 35.52 2.33 19.63
CA ALA A 57 34.88 2.23 20.92
C ALA A 57 35.73 3.00 21.94
N ASP A 58 35.11 3.88 22.72
CA ASP A 58 35.63 4.21 24.04
C ASP A 58 34.51 4.65 25.00
N PRO A 59 34.72 4.46 26.31
CA PRO A 59 33.67 4.27 27.30
C PRO A 59 33.29 5.55 28.06
N ALA A 60 32.15 5.42 28.74
CA ALA A 60 31.55 6.34 29.70
C ALA A 60 32.52 7.14 30.57
N THR A 61 32.18 8.41 30.86
CA THR A 61 32.01 8.97 32.23
C THR A 61 31.68 10.47 32.19
N GLY A 62 30.54 10.84 32.79
CA GLY A 62 30.41 12.01 33.66
C GLY A 62 30.13 13.40 33.06
N ALA A 63 28.88 13.87 33.24
CA ALA A 63 28.51 15.14 33.92
C ALA A 63 27.24 15.77 33.30
N PRO A 64 26.24 16.17 34.11
CA PRO A 64 25.07 16.90 33.63
C PRO A 64 25.40 18.39 33.55
N VAL A 65 25.74 18.88 32.35
CA VAL A 65 25.89 20.32 32.12
C VAL A 65 24.54 20.85 31.64
N ALA A 66 23.85 21.52 32.56
CA ALA A 66 22.72 22.39 32.24
C ALA A 66 23.20 23.48 31.27
N ALA A 67 22.77 23.40 30.02
CA ALA A 67 22.92 24.48 29.05
C ALA A 67 21.60 24.62 28.29
N SER A 68 20.75 25.50 28.83
CA SER A 68 19.68 26.17 28.10
C SER A 68 20.28 26.94 26.93
N GLY A 69 20.47 26.26 25.80
CA GLY A 69 20.57 26.88 24.49
C GLY A 69 19.16 26.87 23.89
N GLN A 70 18.47 28.01 23.95
CA GLN A 70 17.29 28.23 23.11
C GLN A 70 17.72 28.01 21.65
N GLN A 71 17.30 26.89 21.05
CA GLN A 71 17.25 26.76 19.61
C GLN A 71 16.13 27.67 19.10
N THR A 72 16.41 28.97 19.05
CA THR A 72 15.78 29.91 18.12
C THR A 72 16.51 29.81 16.79
N GLY A 73 16.51 28.61 16.21
CA GLY A 73 16.51 28.49 14.75
C GLY A 73 15.03 28.50 14.38
N GLU A 74 14.65 29.32 13.42
CA GLU A 74 13.38 29.20 12.71
C GLU A 74 13.07 27.73 12.48
N ASN A 75 12.22 27.14 13.33
CA ASN A 75 11.61 25.86 13.05
C ASN A 75 10.88 26.12 11.75
N ALA A 76 11.45 25.64 10.64
CA ALA A 76 10.74 25.52 9.37
C ALA A 76 9.37 24.97 9.75
N SER A 77 8.35 25.81 9.56
CA SER A 77 7.06 25.67 10.22
C SER A 77 6.43 24.35 9.80
N MET A 78 6.67 23.28 10.57
CA MET A 78 6.10 21.96 10.30
C MET A 78 4.59 22.14 10.31
N THR A 79 3.98 22.02 9.14
CA THR A 79 2.54 22.20 9.00
C THR A 79 1.90 20.86 9.25
N THR A 80 0.93 20.83 10.17
CA THR A 80 0.10 19.65 10.38
C THR A 80 -1.13 19.75 9.48
N ILE A 81 -1.28 18.79 8.56
CA ILE A 81 -2.38 18.72 7.61
C ILE A 81 -3.27 17.54 7.98
N THR A 82 -4.47 17.81 8.48
CA THR A 82 -5.44 16.75 8.78
C THR A 82 -6.24 16.39 7.53
N VAL A 83 -6.33 15.10 7.21
CA VAL A 83 -7.05 14.56 6.06
C VAL A 83 -8.04 13.48 6.50
N SER A 84 -9.17 13.37 5.82
CA SER A 84 -10.28 12.45 6.18
C SER A 84 -10.61 11.41 5.10
N ASN A 85 -9.96 11.49 3.94
CA ASN A 85 -10.17 10.58 2.82
C ASN A 85 -8.93 10.51 1.91
N ALA A 86 -8.90 9.54 1.00
CA ALA A 86 -7.77 9.32 0.09
C ALA A 86 -7.48 10.48 -0.86
N SER A 87 -8.52 11.17 -1.37
CA SER A 87 -8.31 12.30 -2.28
C SER A 87 -7.62 13.46 -1.55
N GLN A 88 -8.03 13.75 -0.31
CA GLN A 88 -7.38 14.73 0.55
C GLN A 88 -5.94 14.32 0.90
N LEU A 89 -5.70 13.03 1.18
CA LEU A 89 -4.35 12.51 1.43
C LEU A 89 -3.44 12.71 0.21
N GLN A 90 -3.91 12.39 -1.00
CA GLN A 90 -3.13 12.59 -2.22
C GLN A 90 -2.86 14.07 -2.49
N ALA A 91 -3.86 14.93 -2.29
CA ALA A 91 -3.69 16.38 -2.43
C ALA A 91 -2.69 16.94 -1.39
N ALA A 92 -2.80 16.51 -0.13
CA ALA A 92 -1.88 16.88 0.94
C ALA A 92 -0.46 16.41 0.67
N PHE A 93 -0.27 15.16 0.19
CA PHE A 93 1.04 14.65 -0.18
C PHE A 93 1.65 15.41 -1.37
N ALA A 94 0.82 15.81 -2.34
CA ALA A 94 1.24 16.60 -3.49
C ALA A 94 1.62 18.04 -3.12
N SER A 95 1.06 18.60 -2.03
CA SER A 95 1.38 19.95 -1.54
C SER A 95 2.36 19.98 -0.37
N ALA A 96 2.62 18.85 0.27
CA ALA A 96 3.50 18.73 1.43
C ALA A 96 4.92 19.22 1.12
N LYS A 97 5.53 19.81 2.13
CA LYS A 97 6.90 20.27 2.13
C LYS A 97 7.74 19.41 3.07
N ASP A 98 9.03 19.56 2.94
CA ASP A 98 10.03 18.98 3.84
C ASP A 98 9.69 19.30 5.31
N GLY A 99 9.51 18.25 6.12
CA GLY A 99 9.14 18.34 7.53
C GLY A 99 7.65 18.42 7.81
N ASP A 100 6.76 18.37 6.82
CA ASP A 100 5.32 18.39 7.10
C ASP A 100 4.83 17.08 7.74
N ARG A 101 3.74 17.20 8.52
CA ARG A 101 3.04 16.07 9.11
C ARG A 101 1.62 15.98 8.56
N ILE A 102 1.28 14.86 7.93
CA ILE A 102 -0.07 14.57 7.45
C ILE A 102 -0.73 13.63 8.46
N GLU A 103 -1.82 14.10 9.08
CA GLU A 103 -2.59 13.34 10.06
C GLU A 103 -3.86 12.76 9.43
N LEU A 104 -3.99 11.44 9.43
CA LEU A 104 -5.15 10.73 8.91
C LEU A 104 -6.17 10.58 10.02
N ALA A 105 -7.33 11.20 9.86
CA ALA A 105 -8.48 10.93 10.70
C ALA A 105 -8.87 9.44 10.64
N ALA A 106 -9.45 8.93 11.72
CA ALA A 106 -9.95 7.56 11.75
C ALA A 106 -10.98 7.34 10.61
N GLY A 107 -10.75 6.33 9.78
CA GLY A 107 -11.59 6.09 8.60
C GLY A 107 -11.00 5.09 7.63
N LYS A 108 -11.77 4.81 6.57
CA LYS A 108 -11.35 3.94 5.46
C LYS A 108 -10.89 4.80 4.28
N TYR A 109 -9.65 4.62 3.87
CA TYR A 109 -9.05 5.36 2.76
C TYR A 109 -9.08 4.59 1.44
N GLY A 110 -9.35 3.28 1.47
CA GLY A 110 -9.37 2.47 0.25
C GLY A 110 -7.97 2.31 -0.34
N ASN A 111 -7.87 2.36 -1.68
CA ASN A 111 -6.61 2.23 -2.40
C ASN A 111 -5.91 3.58 -2.53
N VAL A 112 -4.71 3.69 -1.96
CA VAL A 112 -3.89 4.90 -2.00
C VAL A 112 -2.64 4.67 -2.83
N GLN A 113 -2.41 5.58 -3.77
CA GLN A 113 -1.18 5.63 -4.55
C GLN A 113 -0.49 6.98 -4.31
N LEU A 114 0.76 6.91 -3.83
CA LEU A 114 1.65 8.04 -3.63
C LEU A 114 2.85 7.86 -4.55
N ALA A 115 3.13 8.85 -5.39
CA ALA A 115 4.21 8.71 -6.36
C ALA A 115 4.93 10.01 -6.69
N GLY A 116 6.20 9.87 -7.11
CA GLY A 116 6.96 10.92 -7.78
C GLY A 116 7.36 12.10 -6.89
N ARG A 117 7.61 11.85 -5.60
CA ARG A 117 7.97 12.90 -4.62
C ARG A 117 9.20 12.48 -3.83
N SER A 118 10.08 13.42 -3.56
CA SER A 118 11.30 13.18 -2.78
C SER A 118 11.47 14.33 -1.81
N PHE A 119 11.52 14.01 -0.52
CA PHE A 119 11.67 14.94 0.57
C PHE A 119 13.10 14.85 1.11
N ALA A 120 13.72 15.99 1.37
CA ALA A 120 15.08 16.07 1.87
C ALA A 120 15.16 15.80 3.38
N THR A 121 14.19 16.31 4.14
CA THR A 121 14.12 16.13 5.61
C THR A 121 13.09 15.09 6.05
N GLY A 122 12.34 14.52 5.10
CA GLY A 122 11.26 13.59 5.37
C GLY A 122 9.88 14.27 5.49
N VAL A 123 8.83 13.51 5.24
CA VAL A 123 7.43 13.85 5.56
C VAL A 123 6.85 12.72 6.38
N THR A 124 6.11 13.04 7.43
CA THR A 124 5.47 12.03 8.28
C THR A 124 3.99 11.93 7.95
N ILE A 125 3.54 10.73 7.61
CA ILE A 125 2.13 10.38 7.44
C ILE A 125 1.74 9.49 8.62
N ALA A 126 0.89 9.99 9.50
CA ALA A 126 0.49 9.30 10.72
C ALA A 126 -1.02 9.24 10.86
N SER A 127 -1.55 8.22 11.55
CA SER A 127 -2.93 8.32 12.03
C SER A 127 -3.02 9.37 13.16
N ALA A 128 -4.11 10.14 13.17
CA ALA A 128 -4.38 11.13 14.19
C ALA A 128 -4.72 10.50 15.55
N ASP A 129 -5.21 9.25 15.56
CA ASP A 129 -5.63 8.54 16.77
C ASP A 129 -5.12 7.10 16.74
N SER A 130 -4.10 6.79 17.55
CA SER A 130 -3.53 5.44 17.64
C SER A 130 -4.53 4.40 18.22
N ALA A 131 -5.59 4.83 18.92
CA ALA A 131 -6.65 3.93 19.39
C ALA A 131 -7.67 3.59 18.29
N LYS A 132 -7.74 4.41 17.23
CA LYS A 132 -8.60 4.21 16.05
C LYS A 132 -7.80 4.51 14.78
N PRO A 133 -6.87 3.61 14.41
CA PRO A 133 -5.97 3.85 13.29
C PRO A 133 -6.73 4.00 11.98
N ALA A 134 -6.15 4.79 11.07
CA ALA A 134 -6.62 4.89 9.70
C ALA A 134 -6.42 3.56 8.97
N VAL A 135 -7.46 3.13 8.24
CA VAL A 135 -7.48 1.84 7.54
C VAL A 135 -7.36 2.06 6.04
N LEU A 136 -6.34 1.48 5.42
CA LEU A 136 -6.15 1.44 3.97
C LEU A 136 -6.40 0.03 3.42
N GLU A 137 -6.92 -0.07 2.21
CA GLU A 137 -7.05 -1.35 1.51
C GLU A 137 -5.77 -1.73 0.79
N SER A 138 -5.11 -0.75 0.17
CA SER A 138 -3.79 -0.90 -0.41
C SER A 138 -3.01 0.41 -0.39
N LEU A 139 -1.69 0.29 -0.29
CA LEU A 139 -0.73 1.39 -0.34
C LEU A 139 0.32 1.09 -1.42
N ASN A 140 0.40 1.97 -2.42
CA ASN A 140 1.40 1.91 -3.47
C ASN A 140 2.30 3.14 -3.41
N LEU A 141 3.59 2.91 -3.14
CA LEU A 141 4.65 3.91 -3.12
C LEU A 141 5.54 3.70 -4.35
N ASP A 142 5.49 4.61 -5.32
CA ASP A 142 6.36 4.58 -6.51
C ASP A 142 7.22 5.83 -6.60
N LYS A 143 8.55 5.66 -6.66
CA LYS A 143 9.50 6.79 -6.76
C LYS A 143 9.31 7.81 -5.62
N VAL A 144 9.19 7.31 -4.39
CA VAL A 144 9.08 8.13 -3.19
C VAL A 144 10.41 8.13 -2.41
N ALA A 145 10.80 9.27 -1.84
CA ALA A 145 11.96 9.35 -0.94
C ALA A 145 11.69 10.22 0.28
N GLY A 146 12.18 9.81 1.45
CA GLY A 146 12.01 10.56 2.71
C GLY A 146 10.56 10.55 3.18
N LEU A 147 10.01 9.37 3.46
CA LEU A 147 8.62 9.24 3.92
C LEU A 147 8.55 8.33 5.13
N ASP A 148 7.94 8.83 6.20
CA ASP A 148 7.71 8.08 7.42
C ASP A 148 6.21 7.77 7.54
N LEU A 149 5.87 6.50 7.71
CA LEU A 149 4.51 6.02 7.90
C LEU A 149 4.34 5.51 9.33
N ALA A 150 3.40 6.09 10.08
CA ALA A 150 3.21 5.82 11.50
C ALA A 150 1.76 5.45 11.87
N ASP A 151 1.56 4.40 12.66
CA ASP A 151 0.27 3.99 13.24
C ASP A 151 -0.85 3.77 12.20
N ILE A 152 -0.50 3.10 11.11
CA ILE A 152 -1.41 2.84 9.99
C ILE A 152 -1.81 1.37 9.97
N THR A 153 -3.08 1.09 9.66
CA THR A 153 -3.57 -0.27 9.42
C THR A 153 -3.87 -0.48 7.95
N ILE A 154 -3.39 -1.59 7.38
CA ILE A 154 -3.70 -2.04 6.03
C ILE A 154 -4.60 -3.28 6.14
N ASP A 155 -5.89 -3.11 5.90
CA ASP A 155 -6.90 -4.16 5.90
C ASP A 155 -7.62 -4.22 4.53
N PRO A 156 -7.38 -5.27 3.73
CA PRO A 156 -8.12 -5.49 2.51
C PRO A 156 -9.55 -5.94 2.84
N THR A 157 -10.53 -5.06 2.66
CA THR A 157 -11.95 -5.37 2.86
C THR A 157 -12.50 -6.47 1.95
N GLY A 158 -11.69 -6.95 0.98
CA GLY A 158 -12.01 -8.10 0.14
C GLY A 158 -10.78 -8.82 -0.37
N PHE A 159 -10.85 -10.15 -0.36
CA PHE A 159 -9.96 -11.00 -1.14
C PHE A 159 -10.56 -11.11 -2.53
N GLY A 160 -9.77 -10.80 -3.56
CA GLY A 160 -10.20 -10.99 -4.94
C GLY A 160 -10.67 -12.43 -5.14
N GLN A 161 -11.99 -12.64 -5.23
CA GLN A 161 -12.58 -13.87 -5.73
C GLN A 161 -11.94 -14.09 -7.11
N ASN A 162 -11.20 -15.18 -7.29
CA ASN A 162 -10.39 -15.54 -8.49
C ASN A 162 -8.87 -15.31 -8.40
N GLY A 163 -8.29 -15.19 -7.20
CA GLY A 163 -6.83 -15.16 -7.07
C GLY A 163 -6.20 -13.89 -7.66
N SER A 164 -7.00 -12.82 -7.81
CA SER A 164 -6.47 -11.50 -8.14
C SER A 164 -5.52 -11.10 -7.02
N LYS A 165 -4.22 -11.07 -7.33
CA LYS A 165 -3.17 -10.66 -6.41
C LYS A 165 -3.31 -9.15 -6.19
N THR A 166 -4.12 -8.74 -5.23
CA THR A 166 -4.09 -7.36 -4.73
C THR A 166 -2.88 -7.22 -3.81
N THR A 167 -1.82 -6.60 -4.33
CA THR A 167 -0.67 -6.21 -3.51
C THR A 167 -1.14 -5.16 -2.50
N ARG A 168 -1.02 -5.47 -1.20
CA ARG A 168 -1.48 -4.61 -0.11
C ARG A 168 -0.53 -3.45 0.15
N LEU A 169 0.78 -3.75 0.11
CA LEU A 169 1.84 -2.76 0.21
C LEU A 169 2.80 -3.01 -0.96
N LEU A 170 2.88 -2.05 -1.87
CA LEU A 170 3.82 -2.07 -2.97
C LEU A 170 4.79 -0.90 -2.81
N VAL A 171 6.08 -1.20 -2.78
CA VAL A 171 7.14 -0.19 -2.73
C VAL A 171 8.04 -0.40 -3.94
N THR A 172 8.09 0.59 -4.81
CA THR A 172 8.83 0.52 -6.09
C THR A 172 9.68 1.77 -6.24
N ASN A 173 10.95 1.62 -6.66
CA ASN A 173 11.89 2.72 -6.92
C ASN A 173 11.99 3.77 -5.80
N SER A 174 11.75 3.37 -4.55
CA SER A 174 11.67 4.28 -3.41
C SER A 174 12.84 4.05 -2.46
N ARG A 175 13.21 5.07 -1.68
CA ARG A 175 14.34 5.06 -0.73
C ARG A 175 13.98 5.83 0.53
N ASP A 176 14.73 5.65 1.61
CA ASP A 176 14.58 6.41 2.85
C ASP A 176 13.11 6.43 3.33
N LEU A 177 12.55 5.22 3.46
CA LEU A 177 11.19 5.01 3.95
C LEU A 177 11.25 4.37 5.33
N ASP A 178 10.55 4.95 6.30
CA ASP A 178 10.36 4.37 7.63
C ASP A 178 8.91 3.91 7.80
N PHE A 179 8.74 2.74 8.41
CA PHE A 179 7.43 2.19 8.75
C PHE A 179 7.41 1.87 10.24
N SER A 180 6.66 2.65 11.01
CA SER A 180 6.51 2.50 12.45
C SER A 180 5.05 2.22 12.80
N GLY A 181 4.79 1.27 13.69
CA GLY A 181 3.41 0.94 14.09
C GLY A 181 2.49 0.47 12.95
N LEU A 182 3.06 -0.04 11.85
CA LEU A 182 2.27 -0.54 10.71
C LEU A 182 1.66 -1.90 11.03
N SER A 183 0.33 -2.01 10.95
CA SER A 183 -0.40 -3.28 11.01
C SER A 183 -0.84 -3.70 9.62
N ILE A 184 -0.51 -4.92 9.19
CA ILE A 184 -0.95 -5.48 7.92
C ILE A 184 -1.81 -6.70 8.21
N GLU A 185 -3.12 -6.56 7.96
CA GLU A 185 -4.06 -7.64 8.13
C GLU A 185 -4.16 -8.50 6.87
N GLY A 186 -4.44 -9.77 7.08
CA GLY A 186 -4.58 -10.75 6.02
C GLY A 186 -5.44 -11.93 6.43
N HIS A 187 -6.15 -12.48 5.46
CA HIS A 187 -6.92 -13.70 5.63
C HIS A 187 -6.15 -14.90 5.10
N ILE A 188 -6.13 -15.95 5.91
CA ILE A 188 -5.72 -17.28 5.47
C ILE A 188 -7.01 -18.05 5.19
N PRO A 189 -7.28 -18.41 3.93
CA PRO A 189 -8.49 -19.14 3.61
C PRO A 189 -8.49 -20.51 4.29
N THR A 190 -9.66 -20.92 4.74
CA THR A 190 -9.89 -22.15 5.48
C THR A 190 -10.40 -23.27 4.58
N THR A 191 -10.41 -24.50 5.08
CA THR A 191 -10.97 -25.67 4.38
C THR A 191 -12.46 -25.50 4.08
N ALA A 192 -13.20 -24.77 4.92
CA ALA A 192 -14.60 -24.45 4.67
C ALA A 192 -14.79 -23.56 3.43
N GLU A 193 -13.76 -22.79 3.06
CA GLU A 193 -13.71 -21.95 1.85
C GLU A 193 -13.08 -22.70 0.66
N GLY A 194 -12.88 -24.02 0.78
CA GLY A 194 -12.37 -24.88 -0.29
C GLY A 194 -10.86 -24.82 -0.51
N VAL A 195 -10.10 -24.28 0.45
CA VAL A 195 -8.63 -24.18 0.36
C VAL A 195 -7.98 -25.07 1.43
N ASN A 196 -6.94 -25.82 1.06
CA ASN A 196 -6.17 -26.60 2.04
C ASN A 196 -5.20 -25.68 2.80
N PRO A 197 -5.45 -25.34 4.09
CA PRO A 197 -4.57 -24.43 4.84
C PRO A 197 -3.22 -25.06 5.17
N LYS A 198 -3.06 -26.38 4.99
CA LYS A 198 -1.82 -27.14 5.24
C LYS A 198 -1.05 -27.43 3.95
N ALA A 199 -1.48 -26.93 2.80
CA ALA A 199 -0.72 -27.07 1.58
C ALA A 199 0.66 -26.41 1.76
N LYS A 200 1.73 -27.07 1.27
CA LYS A 200 3.12 -26.55 1.36
C LYS A 200 3.27 -25.18 0.69
N SER A 201 2.33 -24.84 -0.19
CA SER A 201 2.14 -23.53 -0.75
C SER A 201 0.66 -23.18 -0.66
N THR A 202 0.39 -21.97 -0.19
CA THR A 202 -0.95 -21.37 -0.21
C THR A 202 -1.22 -20.67 -1.54
N GLN A 203 -0.43 -20.93 -2.58
CA GLN A 203 -0.79 -20.50 -3.92
C GLN A 203 -2.10 -21.20 -4.28
N ARG A 204 -3.09 -20.39 -4.62
CA ARG A 204 -4.45 -20.84 -4.96
C ARG A 204 -4.47 -21.81 -6.14
N ASP A 205 -3.37 -21.87 -6.89
CA ASP A 205 -3.20 -22.67 -8.11
C ASP A 205 -2.60 -24.06 -7.84
N ASP A 206 -2.16 -24.35 -6.61
CA ASP A 206 -1.77 -25.71 -6.26
C ASP A 206 -3.03 -26.56 -6.12
N ALA A 207 -3.28 -27.36 -7.15
CA ALA A 207 -4.38 -28.31 -7.17
C ALA A 207 -4.35 -29.15 -5.89
N ILE A 208 -5.48 -29.17 -5.16
CA ILE A 208 -5.70 -30.08 -4.05
C ILE A 208 -5.76 -31.48 -4.68
N ALA A 209 -4.63 -32.19 -4.69
CA ALA A 209 -4.63 -33.61 -4.96
C ALA A 209 -5.39 -34.27 -3.81
N GLY A 210 -6.60 -34.75 -4.13
CA GLY A 210 -7.37 -35.65 -3.27
C GLY A 210 -6.75 -37.03 -3.21
#